data_AF-A0A7K0LGF6-F1
#
_entry.id   AF-A0A7K0LGF6-F1
#
_cell.length_a   1.000
_cell.length_b   1.000
_cell.length_c   1.000
_cell.angle_alpha   90.00
_cell.angle_beta   90.00
_cell.angle_gamma   90.00
#
_symmetry.space_group_name_H-M   'P 1'
#
loop_
_entity.id
_entity.type
_entity.pdbx_description
1 polymer ?
#
loop_
_entity_poly.entity_id
_entity_poly.type
_entity_poly.pdbx_seq_one_letter_code
_entity_poly.pdbx_strand_id
1 'polypeptide(L)'
;MLRELKRLKNVAAASLAVLIGIGATMIPAHAADAPIWNSRRFISIAHAGGDLESPHSTIYAMKKALAAGANVLEMDVRLSSDNVLMIQHDDTVDRTTGDTGPVSSFTALQLQAMDNAYWFYPHCWSCHSQPIEDYALRGVRTGAVSPPEGYTPDDFGVATLLDVVNTFPGQRLN
;
A
#
# COMPACT_ATOMS: atom_id res chain seq x y z
N MET A 1 -64.44 66.95 -9.80
CA MET A 1 -63.90 67.28 -11.12
C MET A 1 -63.28 66.00 -11.67
N LEU A 2 -64.07 65.17 -12.38
CA LEU A 2 -63.98 64.96 -13.85
C LEU A 2 -62.59 64.42 -14.24
N ARG A 3 -62.38 63.35 -15.01
CA ARG A 3 -63.22 62.43 -15.79
C ARG A 3 -62.26 61.36 -16.36
N GLU A 4 -62.82 60.18 -16.61
CA GLU A 4 -62.53 59.29 -17.75
C GLU A 4 -61.10 58.85 -18.09
N LEU A 5 -60.89 57.53 -18.01
CA LEU A 5 -60.73 56.73 -19.23
C LEU A 5 -61.40 55.36 -19.04
N LYS A 6 -62.59 55.24 -19.65
CA LYS A 6 -63.32 54.00 -19.89
C LYS A 6 -62.60 53.14 -20.93
N ARG A 7 -63.03 51.87 -20.96
CA ARG A 7 -63.03 50.88 -22.08
C ARG A 7 -61.93 49.82 -21.93
N LEU A 8 -62.16 48.51 -21.99
CA LEU A 8 -63.23 47.66 -22.56
C LEU A 8 -63.30 46.36 -21.71
N LYS A 9 -64.46 45.94 -21.21
CA LYS A 9 -65.44 45.00 -21.81
C LYS A 9 -65.03 43.51 -21.82
N ASN A 10 -65.91 42.70 -21.21
CA ASN A 10 -66.26 41.29 -21.49
C ASN A 10 -65.31 40.24 -20.87
N VAL A 11 -65.66 39.55 -19.78
CA VAL A 11 -66.67 38.47 -19.61
C VAL A 11 -66.37 37.23 -20.47
N ALA A 12 -65.96 36.18 -19.74
CA ALA A 12 -66.19 34.74 -19.94
C ALA A 12 -65.67 34.05 -21.20
N ALA A 13 -64.73 33.11 -21.01
CA ALA A 13 -64.91 31.73 -21.46
C ALA A 13 -63.95 30.81 -20.70
N ALA A 14 -64.48 29.68 -20.28
CA ALA A 14 -63.83 28.65 -19.50
C ALA A 14 -62.60 28.05 -20.19
N SER A 15 -61.58 27.74 -19.40
CA SER A 15 -60.67 26.64 -19.71
C SER A 15 -60.50 25.85 -18.43
N LEU A 16 -61.23 24.74 -18.39
CA LEU A 16 -61.23 23.73 -17.36
C LEU A 16 -59.84 23.07 -17.32
N ALA A 17 -58.95 23.55 -16.46
CA ALA A 17 -57.74 22.82 -16.12
C ALA A 17 -58.08 21.82 -15.02
N VAL A 18 -58.53 20.62 -15.42
CA VAL A 18 -58.51 19.46 -14.52
C VAL A 18 -57.03 19.09 -14.33
N LEU A 19 -56.40 19.65 -13.30
CA LEU A 19 -55.13 19.16 -12.78
C LEU A 19 -55.42 17.81 -12.12
N ILE A 20 -55.35 16.73 -12.90
CA ILE A 20 -55.20 15.39 -12.33
C ILE A 20 -53.85 15.41 -11.62
N GLY A 21 -53.89 15.58 -10.31
CA GLY A 21 -52.74 15.40 -9.44
C GLY A 21 -52.28 13.96 -9.56
N ILE A 22 -51.31 13.72 -10.44
CA ILE A 22 -50.47 12.55 -10.34
C ILE A 22 -49.65 12.78 -9.08
N GLY A 23 -50.17 12.30 -7.95
CA GLY A 23 -49.38 12.09 -6.76
C GLY A 23 -48.27 11.13 -7.14
N ALA A 24 -47.13 11.68 -7.54
CA ALA A 24 -45.89 10.93 -7.60
C ALA A 24 -45.58 10.53 -6.16
N THR A 25 -46.08 9.37 -5.74
CA THR A 25 -45.49 8.63 -4.64
C THR A 25 -44.09 8.27 -5.11
N MET A 26 -43.15 9.19 -4.91
CA MET A 26 -41.75 8.83 -4.97
C MET A 26 -41.53 7.90 -3.79
N ILE A 27 -41.47 6.61 -4.11
CA ILE A 27 -40.89 5.58 -3.26
C ILE A 27 -39.59 6.18 -2.73
N PRO A 28 -39.36 6.26 -1.41
CA PRO A 28 -38.06 6.68 -0.92
C PRO A 28 -37.05 5.79 -1.60
N ALA A 29 -36.17 6.39 -2.41
CA ALA A 29 -35.00 5.68 -2.86
C ALA A 29 -34.37 5.14 -1.58
N HIS A 30 -34.34 3.81 -1.42
CA HIS A 30 -33.48 3.22 -0.41
C HIS A 30 -32.11 3.79 -0.76
N ALA A 31 -31.61 4.72 0.06
CA ALA A 31 -30.21 5.05 0.03
C ALA A 31 -29.54 3.70 0.20
N ALA A 32 -28.96 3.17 -0.88
CA ALA A 32 -28.24 1.91 -0.81
C ALA A 32 -27.29 2.08 0.36
N ASP A 33 -27.41 1.22 1.38
CA ASP A 33 -26.59 1.32 2.58
C ASP A 33 -25.16 1.52 2.11
N ALA A 34 -24.55 2.65 2.47
CA ALA A 34 -23.21 2.95 2.05
C ALA A 34 -22.33 1.72 2.38
N PRO A 35 -21.46 1.25 1.47
CA PRO A 35 -20.69 0.04 1.69
C PRO A 35 -20.08 0.07 3.08
N ILE A 36 -20.20 -1.04 3.83
CA ILE A 36 -19.85 -1.11 5.26
C ILE A 36 -18.45 -0.56 5.57
N TRP A 37 -17.55 -0.56 4.59
CA TRP A 37 -16.19 -0.02 4.64
C TRP A 37 -16.14 1.50 4.87
N ASN A 38 -17.16 2.26 4.48
CA ASN A 38 -17.23 3.72 4.69
C ASN A 38 -17.39 4.11 6.16
N SER A 39 -17.82 3.18 7.02
CA SER A 39 -17.92 3.37 8.47
C SER A 39 -16.70 2.87 9.25
N ARG A 40 -15.77 2.19 8.55
CA ARG A 40 -14.58 1.57 9.18
C ARG A 40 -13.42 2.55 9.16
N ARG A 41 -12.52 2.42 10.14
CA ARG A 41 -11.21 3.09 10.10
C ARG A 41 -10.41 2.53 8.92
N PHE A 42 -9.75 3.42 8.18
CA PHE A 42 -8.73 3.02 7.20
C PHE A 42 -7.59 2.29 7.92
N ILE A 43 -7.13 1.20 7.32
CA ILE A 43 -5.96 0.44 7.77
C ILE A 43 -4.87 0.67 6.73
N SER A 44 -3.72 1.20 7.16
CA SER A 44 -2.54 1.28 6.33
C SER A 44 -1.78 -0.05 6.34
N ILE A 45 -1.52 -0.58 5.16
CA ILE A 45 -0.74 -1.80 4.96
C ILE A 45 0.58 -1.38 4.29
N ALA A 46 1.70 -1.65 4.95
CA ALA A 46 3.03 -1.37 4.44
C ALA A 46 3.45 -2.50 3.50
N HIS A 47 3.16 -2.32 2.21
CA HIS A 47 3.54 -3.25 1.14
C HIS A 47 5.05 -3.51 1.16
N ALA A 48 5.43 -4.78 1.31
CA ALA A 48 6.79 -5.28 1.49
C ALA A 48 7.60 -4.55 2.59
N GLY A 49 6.92 -4.10 3.64
CA GLY A 49 7.54 -3.34 4.72
C GLY A 49 7.74 -1.85 4.43
N GLY A 50 7.10 -1.27 3.40
CA GLY A 50 7.19 0.16 3.09
C GLY A 50 8.09 0.43 1.89
N ASP A 51 7.78 -0.24 0.78
CA ASP A 51 8.58 -0.11 -0.43
C ASP A 51 8.64 1.33 -0.98
N LEU A 52 9.66 1.62 -1.79
CA LEU A 52 10.08 2.93 -2.32
C LEU A 52 10.58 3.90 -1.25
N GLU A 53 10.16 3.73 0.00
CA GLU A 53 10.63 4.48 1.16
C GLU A 53 11.85 3.81 1.81
N SER A 54 11.98 2.48 1.70
CA SER A 54 13.07 1.67 2.26
C SER A 54 13.29 0.39 1.46
N PRO A 55 14.44 -0.30 1.62
CA PRO A 55 14.73 -1.56 0.94
C PRO A 55 13.65 -2.62 1.10
N HIS A 56 13.06 -3.02 -0.03
CA HIS A 56 12.04 -4.04 -0.17
C HIS A 56 12.27 -5.26 0.74
N SER A 57 11.23 -5.72 1.46
CA SER A 57 11.25 -7.01 2.15
C SER A 57 12.38 -7.18 3.18
N THR A 58 12.82 -6.08 3.80
CA THR A 58 13.83 -6.10 4.87
C THR A 58 13.21 -5.82 6.24
N ILE A 59 13.83 -6.33 7.31
CA ILE A 59 13.47 -5.97 8.68
C ILE A 59 13.69 -4.47 8.91
N TYR A 60 14.72 -3.88 8.28
CA TYR A 60 14.94 -2.44 8.25
C TYR A 60 13.70 -1.68 7.75
N ALA A 61 13.16 -2.05 6.59
CA ALA A 61 11.97 -1.41 6.03
C ALA A 61 10.76 -1.60 6.95
N MET A 62 10.51 -2.82 7.43
CA MET A 62 9.40 -3.09 8.35
C MET A 62 9.47 -2.24 9.63
N LYS A 63 10.65 -2.10 10.23
CA LYS A 63 10.88 -1.19 11.38
C LYS A 63 10.54 0.26 11.02
N LYS A 64 10.97 0.74 9.84
CA LYS A 64 10.69 2.10 9.35
C LYS A 64 9.19 2.33 9.12
N ALA A 65 8.50 1.39 8.48
CA ALA A 65 7.06 1.45 8.25
C ALA A 65 6.25 1.54 9.55
N LEU A 66 6.58 0.72 10.56
CA LEU A 66 5.92 0.80 11.87
C LEU A 66 6.19 2.14 12.56
N ALA A 67 7.43 2.64 12.49
CA ALA A 67 7.77 3.96 13.03
C ALA A 67 6.99 5.10 12.33
N ALA A 68 6.66 4.92 11.04
CA ALA A 68 5.84 5.85 10.26
C ALA A 68 4.33 5.70 10.51
N GLY A 69 3.90 4.72 11.32
CA GLY A 69 2.49 4.53 11.71
C GLY A 69 1.71 3.52 10.85
N ALA A 70 2.39 2.66 10.09
CA ALA A 70 1.75 1.54 9.41
C ALA A 70 0.98 0.65 10.41
N ASN A 71 -0.22 0.21 10.04
CA ASN A 71 -1.02 -0.66 10.92
C ASN A 71 -0.74 -2.14 10.70
N VAL A 72 -0.33 -2.53 9.50
CA VAL A 72 -0.07 -3.90 9.08
C VAL A 72 1.23 -3.91 8.27
N LEU A 73 2.07 -4.91 8.51
CA LEU A 73 3.22 -5.20 7.65
C LEU A 73 2.79 -6.25 6.64
N GLU A 74 2.97 -5.99 5.35
CA GLU A 74 2.73 -6.98 4.30
C GLU A 74 4.05 -7.50 3.77
N MET A 75 4.06 -8.78 3.41
CA MET A 75 5.22 -9.45 2.86
C MET A 75 4.86 -10.71 2.07
N ASP A 76 5.67 -11.02 1.07
CA ASP A 76 5.61 -12.28 0.35
C ASP A 76 6.53 -13.33 0.96
N VAL A 77 6.15 -14.59 0.79
CA VAL A 77 6.97 -15.73 1.24
C VAL A 77 7.27 -16.71 0.12
N ARG A 78 8.50 -17.23 0.12
CA ARG A 78 8.97 -18.30 -0.76
C ARG A 78 9.67 -19.38 0.06
N LEU A 79 9.77 -20.60 -0.49
CA LEU A 79 10.52 -21.68 0.14
C LEU A 79 11.98 -21.68 -0.35
N SER A 80 12.91 -21.78 0.61
CA SER A 80 14.31 -22.14 0.35
C SER A 80 14.45 -23.62 -0.06
N SER A 81 15.65 -24.02 -0.47
CA SER A 81 15.96 -25.42 -0.84
C SER A 81 15.85 -26.40 0.34
N ASP A 82 15.98 -25.90 1.57
CA ASP A 82 15.82 -26.63 2.83
C ASP A 82 14.44 -26.40 3.49
N ASN A 83 13.45 -25.95 2.72
CA ASN A 83 12.04 -25.80 3.09
C ASN A 83 11.75 -24.79 4.22
N VAL A 84 12.53 -23.72 4.30
CA VAL A 84 12.28 -22.59 5.21
C VAL A 84 11.52 -21.51 4.46
N LEU A 85 10.54 -20.89 5.12
CA LEU A 85 9.80 -19.75 4.58
C LEU A 85 10.67 -18.48 4.69
N MET A 86 11.03 -17.95 3.53
CA MET A 86 11.86 -16.77 3.33
C MET A 86 11.00 -15.60 2.89
N ILE A 87 11.26 -14.40 3.43
CA ILE A 87 10.61 -13.16 3.02
C ILE A 87 11.20 -12.71 1.69
N GLN A 88 10.47 -12.96 0.60
CA GLN A 88 10.93 -12.70 -0.76
C GLN A 88 9.74 -12.65 -1.72
N HIS A 89 9.66 -11.59 -2.53
CA HIS A 89 8.60 -11.42 -3.52
C HIS A 89 8.84 -12.26 -4.78
N ASP A 90 10.00 -12.07 -5.42
CA ASP A 90 10.32 -12.68 -6.72
C ASP A 90 10.65 -14.17 -6.59
N ASP A 91 10.57 -14.89 -7.72
CA ASP A 91 11.04 -16.29 -7.80
C ASP A 91 12.57 -16.39 -7.72
N THR A 92 13.27 -15.29 -8.00
CA THR A 92 14.73 -15.17 -7.98
C THR A 92 15.20 -14.09 -7.00
N VAL A 93 16.51 -14.08 -6.70
CA VAL A 93 17.13 -13.12 -5.77
C VAL A 93 17.66 -11.86 -6.48
N ASP A 94 17.69 -11.87 -7.81
CA ASP A 94 18.45 -10.98 -8.68
C ASP A 94 18.05 -9.50 -8.54
N ARG A 95 16.76 -9.24 -8.30
CA ARG A 95 16.23 -7.88 -8.32
C ARG A 95 16.74 -7.05 -7.15
N THR A 96 16.82 -7.65 -5.96
CA THR A 96 17.10 -6.93 -4.70
C THR A 96 18.49 -7.21 -4.15
N THR A 97 19.12 -8.32 -4.56
CA THR A 97 20.42 -8.76 -4.05
C THR A 97 21.54 -8.64 -5.09
N GLY A 98 22.78 -8.77 -4.61
CA GLY A 98 23.96 -8.89 -5.48
C GLY A 98 24.16 -10.29 -6.08
N ASP A 99 23.31 -11.25 -5.72
CA ASP A 99 23.36 -12.64 -6.17
C ASP A 99 22.40 -12.88 -7.35
N THR A 100 22.40 -14.09 -7.90
CA THR A 100 21.54 -14.43 -9.05
C THR A 100 21.09 -15.88 -8.97
N GLY A 101 19.82 -16.12 -9.28
CA GLY A 101 19.23 -17.45 -9.38
C GLY A 101 17.93 -17.60 -8.60
N PRO A 102 17.23 -18.73 -8.79
CA PRO A 102 15.96 -18.99 -8.13
C PRO A 102 16.15 -19.20 -6.62
N VAL A 103 15.23 -18.64 -5.82
CA VAL A 103 15.23 -18.74 -4.35
C VAL A 103 15.30 -20.19 -3.90
N SER A 104 14.57 -21.07 -4.58
CA SER A 104 14.50 -22.51 -4.29
C SER A 104 15.81 -23.27 -4.49
N SER A 105 16.86 -22.64 -5.06
CA SER A 105 18.19 -23.24 -5.21
C SER A 105 19.12 -22.94 -4.02
N PHE A 106 18.74 -22.06 -3.11
CA PHE A 106 19.56 -21.64 -1.96
C PHE A 106 18.95 -22.13 -0.65
N THR A 107 19.80 -22.52 0.30
CA THR A 107 19.38 -22.78 1.69
C THR A 107 18.98 -21.48 2.38
N ALA A 108 18.22 -21.57 3.46
CA ALA A 108 17.84 -20.41 4.27
C ALA A 108 19.06 -19.61 4.73
N LEU A 109 20.11 -20.31 5.17
CA LEU A 109 21.35 -19.69 5.63
C LEU A 109 22.07 -18.91 4.50
N GLN A 110 22.08 -19.45 3.27
CA GLN A 110 22.65 -18.75 2.12
C GLN A 110 21.85 -17.50 1.77
N LEU A 111 20.52 -17.59 1.77
CA LEU A 111 19.64 -16.45 1.50
C LEU A 111 19.78 -15.36 2.57
N GLN A 112 19.78 -15.72 3.85
CA GLN A 112 19.98 -14.78 4.95
C GLN A 112 21.30 -14.02 4.83
N ALA A 113 22.35 -14.62 4.26
CA ALA A 113 23.63 -13.96 4.05
C ALA A 113 23.61 -12.88 2.95
N MET A 114 22.63 -12.92 2.03
CA MET A 114 22.54 -11.98 0.90
C MET A 114 22.14 -10.59 1.37
N ASP A 115 22.71 -9.57 0.73
CA ASP A 115 22.34 -8.18 0.95
C ASP A 115 21.06 -7.85 0.17
N ASN A 116 19.93 -7.72 0.86
CA ASN A 116 18.64 -7.47 0.23
C ASN A 116 18.38 -5.97 -0.01
N ALA A 117 19.35 -5.10 0.32
CA ALA A 117 19.33 -3.67 0.01
C ALA A 117 20.32 -3.30 -1.10
N TYR A 118 20.91 -4.29 -1.77
CA TYR A 118 22.03 -4.12 -2.70
C TYR A 118 21.74 -3.17 -3.87
N TRP A 119 20.49 -3.17 -4.34
CA TRP A 119 20.01 -2.32 -5.43
C TRP A 119 18.96 -1.28 -4.98
N PHE A 120 18.89 -1.01 -3.68
CA PHE A 120 17.93 -0.01 -3.19
C PHE A 120 18.36 1.40 -3.58
N TYR A 121 17.47 2.10 -4.28
CA TYR A 121 17.61 3.52 -4.60
C TYR A 121 16.27 4.23 -4.34
N PRO A 122 16.27 5.37 -3.64
CA PRO A 122 15.04 6.13 -3.42
C PRO A 122 14.35 6.47 -4.76
N HIS A 123 13.02 6.40 -4.81
CA HIS A 123 12.20 6.75 -5.98
C HIS A 123 12.19 5.77 -7.15
N CYS A 124 12.87 4.62 -7.06
CA CYS A 124 12.70 3.55 -8.02
C CYS A 124 12.65 2.18 -7.33
N TRP A 125 11.71 1.36 -7.79
CA TRP A 125 11.64 -0.04 -7.41
C TRP A 125 12.82 -0.82 -8.02
N SER A 126 13.90 -0.97 -7.25
CA SER A 126 15.08 -1.79 -7.61
C SER A 126 15.67 -1.49 -9.00
N CYS A 127 15.91 -0.21 -9.31
CA CYS A 127 16.61 0.17 -10.53
C CYS A 127 18.07 -0.32 -10.50
N HIS A 128 18.57 -0.86 -11.62
CA HIS A 128 19.98 -1.27 -11.78
C HIS A 128 20.78 -0.30 -12.65
N SER A 129 20.24 0.89 -12.91
CA SER A 129 20.79 1.87 -13.85
C SER A 129 21.54 3.03 -13.20
N GLN A 130 21.44 3.18 -11.88
CA GLN A 130 22.13 4.26 -11.17
C GLN A 130 23.64 3.96 -11.04
N PRO A 131 24.48 5.00 -10.93
CA PRO A 131 25.86 4.87 -10.48
C PRO A 131 25.97 4.05 -9.19
N ILE A 132 27.09 3.35 -9.03
CA ILE A 132 27.24 2.37 -7.96
C ILE A 132 27.24 3.01 -6.57
N GLU A 133 27.78 4.22 -6.49
CA GLU A 133 27.86 5.08 -5.33
C GLU A 133 26.49 5.59 -4.84
N ASP A 134 25.47 5.55 -5.69
CA ASP A 134 24.14 6.07 -5.38
C ASP A 134 23.29 5.05 -4.59
N TYR A 135 23.68 3.78 -4.55
CA TYR A 135 23.05 2.75 -3.72
C TYR A 135 23.59 2.83 -2.29
N ALA A 136 23.16 3.84 -1.52
CA ALA A 136 23.71 4.16 -0.21
C ALA A 136 23.64 3.03 0.84
N LEU A 137 22.75 2.04 0.67
CA LEU A 137 22.58 0.90 1.57
C LEU A 137 23.24 -0.38 1.06
N ARG A 138 23.86 -0.33 -0.13
CA ARG A 138 24.58 -1.45 -0.71
C ARG A 138 25.82 -1.77 0.11
N GLY A 139 25.93 -3.01 0.56
CA GLY A 139 27.02 -3.52 1.37
C GLY A 139 26.79 -3.38 2.87
N VAL A 140 25.61 -2.93 3.32
CA VAL A 140 25.31 -2.86 4.75
C VAL A 140 25.27 -4.25 5.37
N ARG A 141 24.60 -5.21 4.70
CA ARG A 141 24.54 -6.61 5.17
C ARG A 141 25.92 -7.25 5.28
N THR A 142 26.81 -6.96 4.33
CA THR A 142 28.15 -7.53 4.27
C THR A 142 29.19 -6.79 5.13
N GLY A 143 28.80 -5.65 5.72
CA GLY A 143 29.67 -4.80 6.54
C GLY A 143 30.60 -3.88 5.75
N ALA A 144 30.46 -3.81 4.42
CA ALA A 144 31.18 -2.85 3.59
C ALA A 144 30.71 -1.40 3.82
N VAL A 145 29.44 -1.23 4.19
CA VAL A 145 28.85 0.04 4.61
C VAL A 145 28.34 -0.11 6.04
N SER A 146 28.54 0.92 6.87
CA SER A 146 28.01 0.90 8.25
C SER A 146 26.48 1.02 8.24
N PRO A 147 25.75 0.25 9.08
CA PRO A 147 24.31 0.39 9.17
C PRO A 147 23.92 1.78 9.70
N PRO A 148 22.73 2.29 9.34
CA PRO A 148 22.18 3.48 9.98
C PRO A 148 22.04 3.30 11.50
N GLU A 149 22.08 4.40 12.25
CA GLU A 149 21.96 4.37 13.72
C GLU A 149 20.70 3.62 14.17
N GLY A 150 20.87 2.72 15.15
CA GLY A 150 19.78 1.90 15.68
C GLY A 150 19.48 0.63 14.88
N TYR A 151 20.24 0.36 13.82
CA TYR A 151 20.12 -0.84 13.00
C TYR A 151 21.42 -1.65 12.98
N THR A 152 21.30 -2.90 12.56
CA THR A 152 22.40 -3.84 12.42
C THR A 152 22.48 -4.35 10.98
N PRO A 153 23.62 -4.92 10.54
CA PRO A 153 23.70 -5.60 9.24
C PRO A 153 22.61 -6.66 9.04
N ASP A 154 22.15 -7.28 10.14
CA ASP A 154 21.11 -8.30 10.09
C ASP A 154 19.75 -7.78 9.61
N ASP A 155 19.49 -6.48 9.78
CA ASP A 155 18.24 -5.88 9.36
C ASP A 155 18.09 -5.77 7.83
N PHE A 156 19.17 -6.00 7.07
CA PHE A 156 19.26 -5.82 5.61
C PHE A 156 19.39 -7.14 4.85
N GLY A 157 19.33 -8.29 5.53
CA GLY A 157 19.35 -9.60 4.89
C GLY A 157 17.99 -10.04 4.33
N VAL A 158 17.97 -11.15 3.59
CA VAL A 158 16.73 -11.87 3.27
C VAL A 158 16.26 -12.61 4.52
N ALA A 159 15.27 -12.05 5.23
CA ALA A 159 14.78 -12.60 6.49
C ALA A 159 13.97 -13.90 6.29
N THR A 160 13.89 -14.74 7.32
CA THR A 160 12.87 -15.80 7.39
C THR A 160 11.56 -15.23 7.91
N LEU A 161 10.43 -15.92 7.66
CA LEU A 161 9.17 -15.57 8.30
C LEU A 161 9.27 -15.64 9.82
N LEU A 162 10.05 -16.57 10.35
CA LEU A 162 10.26 -16.69 11.80
C LEU A 162 11.02 -15.49 12.36
N ASP A 163 12.00 -14.94 11.63
CA ASP A 163 12.71 -13.72 12.03
C ASP A 163 11.73 -12.54 12.15
N VAL A 164 10.81 -12.39 11.19
CA VAL A 164 9.78 -11.33 11.23
C VAL A 164 8.87 -11.50 12.44
N VAL A 165 8.30 -12.70 12.63
CA VAL A 165 7.37 -12.97 13.75
C VAL A 165 8.03 -12.74 15.11
N ASN A 166 9.29 -13.12 15.25
CA ASN A 166 10.05 -12.91 16.48
C ASN A 166 10.42 -11.43 16.70
N THR A 167 10.69 -10.69 15.63
CA THR A 167 11.05 -9.27 15.70
C THR A 167 9.85 -8.39 16.03
N PHE A 168 8.66 -8.75 15.53
CA PHE A 168 7.44 -7.95 15.67
C PHE A 168 6.31 -8.73 16.39
N PRO A 169 6.51 -9.12 17.66
CA PRO A 169 5.52 -9.92 18.38
C PRO A 169 4.20 -9.15 18.52
N GLY A 170 3.10 -9.77 18.07
CA GLY A 170 1.76 -9.18 18.13
C GLY A 170 1.44 -8.16 17.04
N GLN A 171 2.37 -7.88 16.14
CA GLN A 171 2.11 -7.05 14.97
C GLN A 171 1.21 -7.80 13.98
N ARG A 172 0.30 -7.08 13.33
CA ARG A 172 -0.50 -7.64 12.24
C ARG A 172 0.38 -7.79 11.01
N LEU A 173 0.44 -9.02 10.50
CA LEU A 173 1.13 -9.38 9.27
C LEU A 173 0.08 -9.70 8.20
N ASN A 174 0.34 -9.32 6.96
CA ASN A 174 -0.45 -9.68 5.79
C ASN A 174 0.39 -10.47 4.80
#